data_AF-A0A0J7KMH8-F1
#
_entry.id   AF-A0A0J7KMH8-F1
#
_cell.length_a   1.000
_cell.length_b   1.000
_cell.length_c   1.000
_cell.angle_alpha   90.00
_cell.angle_beta   90.00
_cell.angle_gamma   90.00
#
_symmetry.space_group_name_H-M   'P 1'
#
loop_
_entity.id
_entity.type
_entity.pdbx_description
1 polymer ?
#
loop_
_entity_poly.entity_id
_entity_poly.type
_entity_poly.pdbx_seq_one_letter_code
_entity_poly.pdbx_strand_id
1 'polypeptide(L)'
;MLKAWEESTIKQYNSALRLRWNLNIKENSDLFDVSIPKVLKFLTIRYKEGANYGTLNSSGSALAIIATEDIRANDLVKKFFKGSLKTKPNKPRYESTWDVDPVLRKLQEWFPLESLSLKQLSQKLALLLALGTAHRLQTLALIKISNITSSDKGLEIRIPDRVKSLGISSKRPILKLPFFKEKPGLCIAKTLRYYLEVT
;
A
#
# COMPACT_ATOMS: atom_id res chain seq x y z
N MET A 1 -23.59 -6.93 10.78
CA MET A 1 -22.17 -6.54 10.72
C MET A 1 -22.08 -5.11 10.18
N LEU A 2 -21.50 -4.18 10.94
CA LEU A 2 -21.15 -2.84 10.42
C LEU A 2 -20.06 -2.97 9.33
N LYS A 3 -19.72 -1.86 8.64
CA LYS A 3 -18.66 -1.79 7.60
C LYS A 3 -17.26 -2.04 8.20
N ALA A 4 -17.02 -3.27 8.64
CA ALA A 4 -15.81 -3.69 9.30
C ALA A 4 -14.62 -3.74 8.33
N TRP A 5 -14.88 -4.04 7.05
CA TRP A 5 -13.84 -4.15 6.02
C TRP A 5 -14.11 -3.27 4.80
N GLU A 6 -13.01 -2.91 4.16
CA GLU A 6 -13.01 -2.25 2.86
C GLU A 6 -13.47 -3.20 1.75
N GLU A 7 -14.14 -2.66 0.73
CA GLU A 7 -14.60 -3.43 -0.44
C GLU A 7 -13.44 -4.15 -1.14
N SER A 8 -12.26 -3.53 -1.18
CA SER A 8 -11.05 -4.14 -1.72
C SER A 8 -10.65 -5.43 -0.99
N THR A 9 -10.81 -5.46 0.35
CA THR A 9 -10.50 -6.62 1.19
C THR A 9 -11.52 -7.74 0.94
N ILE A 10 -12.81 -7.39 0.82
CA ILE A 10 -13.87 -8.35 0.49
C ILE A 10 -13.60 -9.01 -0.88
N LYS A 11 -13.26 -8.19 -1.89
CA LYS A 11 -12.89 -8.69 -3.23
C LYS A 11 -11.70 -9.66 -3.17
N GLN A 12 -10.68 -9.34 -2.37
CA GLN A 12 -9.52 -10.22 -2.19
C GLN A 12 -9.91 -11.56 -1.53
N TYR A 13 -10.72 -11.53 -0.47
CA TYR A 13 -11.14 -12.74 0.25
C TYR A 13 -12.07 -13.64 -0.55
N ASN A 14 -12.94 -13.07 -1.38
CA ASN A 14 -13.82 -13.83 -2.27
C ASN A 14 -13.07 -14.83 -3.16
N SER A 15 -11.85 -14.51 -3.58
CA SER A 15 -11.02 -15.45 -4.37
C SER A 15 -10.70 -16.74 -3.60
N ALA A 16 -10.29 -16.62 -2.33
CA ALA A 16 -9.95 -17.76 -1.49
C ALA A 16 -11.20 -18.54 -1.08
N LEU A 17 -12.29 -17.84 -0.76
CA LEU A 17 -13.56 -18.47 -0.40
C LEU A 17 -14.13 -19.30 -1.56
N ARG A 18 -14.08 -18.80 -2.79
CA ARG A 18 -14.49 -19.56 -3.99
C ARG A 18 -13.68 -20.83 -4.18
N LEU A 19 -12.35 -20.76 -3.99
CA LEU A 19 -11.49 -21.95 -4.09
C LEU A 19 -11.82 -22.98 -3.02
N ARG A 20 -12.05 -22.53 -1.77
CA ARG A 20 -12.48 -23.41 -0.68
C ARG A 20 -13.83 -24.06 -0.98
N TRP A 21 -14.79 -23.28 -1.48
CA TRP A 21 -16.12 -23.74 -1.86
C TRP A 21 -16.06 -24.86 -2.91
N ASN A 22 -15.27 -24.66 -3.98
CA ASN A 22 -15.08 -25.66 -5.01
C ASN A 22 -14.47 -26.96 -4.48
N LEU A 23 -13.59 -26.88 -3.48
CA LEU A 23 -13.04 -28.07 -2.83
C LEU A 23 -14.08 -28.78 -1.95
N ASN A 24 -14.94 -28.04 -1.24
CA ASN A 24 -16.03 -28.64 -0.45
C ASN A 24 -17.01 -29.42 -1.33
N ILE A 25 -17.36 -28.89 -2.52
CA ILE A 25 -18.20 -29.58 -3.50
C ILE A 25 -17.54 -30.91 -3.92
N LYS A 26 -16.25 -30.89 -4.24
CA LYS A 26 -15.51 -32.10 -4.65
C LYS A 26 -15.42 -33.14 -3.54
N GLU A 27 -15.39 -32.71 -2.29
CA GLU A 27 -15.30 -33.57 -1.11
C GLU A 27 -16.67 -34.00 -0.57
N ASN A 28 -17.77 -33.58 -1.22
CA ASN A 28 -19.16 -33.77 -0.76
C ASN A 28 -19.33 -33.43 0.73
N SER A 29 -18.77 -32.30 1.15
CA SER A 29 -18.69 -31.88 2.54
C SER A 29 -19.38 -30.55 2.76
N ASP A 30 -19.74 -30.27 4.02
CA ASP A 30 -20.39 -29.01 4.39
C ASP A 30 -19.57 -27.79 3.93
N LEU A 31 -20.28 -26.89 3.26
CA LEU A 31 -19.77 -25.70 2.60
C LEU A 31 -19.24 -24.67 3.60
N PHE A 32 -19.74 -24.69 4.83
CA PHE A 32 -19.35 -23.77 5.91
C PHE A 32 -18.47 -24.40 6.99
N ASP A 33 -18.05 -25.65 6.81
CA ASP A 33 -17.15 -26.29 7.78
C ASP A 33 -15.70 -25.78 7.63
N VAL A 34 -15.26 -25.08 8.68
CA VAL A 34 -13.93 -24.47 8.85
C VAL A 34 -13.14 -25.13 9.99
N SER A 35 -13.34 -26.43 10.21
CA SER A 35 -12.53 -27.19 11.17
C SER A 35 -11.03 -27.14 10.84
N ILE A 36 -10.20 -27.15 11.88
CA ILE A 36 -8.73 -27.05 11.76
C ILE A 36 -8.13 -28.04 10.75
N PRO A 37 -8.52 -29.33 10.71
CA PRO A 37 -8.01 -30.27 9.72
C PRO A 37 -8.35 -29.85 8.28
N LYS A 38 -9.56 -29.37 8.02
CA LYS A 38 -9.98 -28.90 6.69
C LYS A 38 -9.25 -27.62 6.27
N VAL A 39 -9.05 -26.70 7.20
CA VAL A 39 -8.24 -25.48 6.98
C VAL A 39 -6.81 -25.85 6.60
N LEU A 40 -6.16 -26.73 7.36
CA LEU A 40 -4.79 -27.16 7.09
C LEU A 40 -4.68 -27.92 5.76
N LYS A 41 -5.65 -28.79 5.45
CA LYS A 41 -5.73 -29.50 4.17
C LYS A 41 -5.81 -28.51 3.01
N PHE A 42 -6.71 -27.53 3.09
CA PHE A 42 -6.86 -26.48 2.09
C PHE A 42 -5.57 -25.67 1.90
N LEU A 43 -4.99 -25.16 3.00
CA LEU A 43 -3.76 -24.37 2.94
C LEU A 43 -2.59 -25.19 2.37
N THR A 44 -2.52 -26.49 2.68
CA THR A 44 -1.52 -27.41 2.13
C THR A 44 -1.69 -27.61 0.63
N ILE A 45 -2.92 -27.78 0.14
CA ILE A 45 -3.21 -27.84 -1.30
C ILE A 45 -2.75 -26.56 -1.98
N ARG A 46 -3.13 -25.39 -1.45
CA ARG A 46 -2.73 -24.09 -2.00
C ARG A 46 -1.22 -23.89 -2.00
N TYR A 47 -0.53 -24.36 -0.96
CA TYR A 47 0.93 -24.32 -0.89
C TYR A 47 1.58 -25.20 -1.97
N LYS A 48 1.07 -26.43 -2.18
CA LYS A 48 1.53 -27.34 -3.24
C LYS A 48 1.27 -26.79 -4.65
N GLU A 49 0.19 -26.03 -4.84
CA GLU A 49 -0.10 -25.28 -6.07
C GLU A 49 0.80 -24.05 -6.28
N GLY A 50 1.75 -23.80 -5.38
CA GLY A 50 2.78 -22.76 -5.53
C GLY A 50 2.45 -21.42 -4.87
N ALA A 51 1.34 -21.31 -4.13
CA ALA A 51 0.96 -20.08 -3.45
C ALA A 51 2.07 -19.57 -2.52
N ASN A 52 2.38 -18.27 -2.60
CA ASN A 52 3.32 -17.63 -1.69
C ASN A 52 2.68 -17.37 -0.32
N TYR A 53 3.48 -16.96 0.66
CA TYR A 53 3.00 -16.68 2.01
C TYR A 53 1.90 -15.61 2.03
N GLY A 54 2.01 -14.55 1.22
CA GLY A 54 1.00 -13.49 1.16
C GLY A 54 -0.38 -14.02 0.74
N THR A 55 -0.40 -14.88 -0.28
CA THR A 55 -1.62 -15.55 -0.75
C THR A 55 -2.18 -16.49 0.31
N LEU A 56 -1.33 -17.32 0.93
CA LEU A 56 -1.77 -18.25 1.99
C LEU A 56 -2.31 -17.49 3.20
N ASN A 57 -1.66 -16.40 3.59
CA ASN A 57 -2.11 -15.56 4.69
C ASN A 57 -3.44 -14.88 4.34
N SER A 58 -3.61 -14.39 3.11
CA SER A 58 -4.90 -13.87 2.65
C SER A 58 -5.99 -14.93 2.71
N SER A 59 -5.71 -16.16 2.28
CA SER A 59 -6.64 -17.28 2.36
C SER A 59 -7.00 -17.64 3.80
N GLY A 60 -6.02 -17.70 4.70
CA GLY A 60 -6.27 -17.96 6.12
C GLY A 60 -7.10 -16.87 6.78
N SER A 61 -6.94 -15.59 6.37
CA SER A 61 -7.79 -14.50 6.86
C SER A 61 -9.21 -14.62 6.32
N ALA A 62 -9.36 -14.97 5.05
CA ALA A 62 -10.66 -15.19 4.43
C ALA A 62 -11.45 -16.31 5.13
N LEU A 63 -10.78 -17.39 5.54
CA LEU A 63 -11.43 -18.48 6.27
C LEU A 63 -11.77 -18.13 7.71
N ALA A 64 -10.94 -17.32 8.38
CA ALA A 64 -11.21 -16.87 9.76
C ALA A 64 -12.48 -16.02 9.89
N ILE A 65 -12.99 -15.51 8.77
CA ILE A 65 -14.21 -14.70 8.71
C ILE A 65 -15.47 -15.54 8.84
N ILE A 66 -15.47 -16.71 8.20
CA ILE A 66 -16.60 -17.63 8.20
C ILE A 66 -16.49 -18.66 9.34
N ALA A 67 -15.34 -18.72 10.01
CA ALA A 67 -15.14 -19.57 11.17
C ALA A 67 -15.89 -19.02 12.39
N THR A 68 -16.48 -19.92 13.17
CA THR A 68 -17.09 -19.60 14.47
C THR A 68 -16.05 -19.41 15.57
N GLU A 69 -14.89 -20.04 15.43
CA GLU A 69 -13.76 -19.98 16.36
C GLU A 69 -12.54 -19.30 15.72
N ASP A 70 -11.63 -18.79 16.55
CA ASP A 70 -10.38 -18.20 16.07
C ASP A 70 -9.40 -19.28 15.58
N ILE A 71 -9.55 -19.68 14.32
CA ILE A 71 -8.68 -20.65 13.65
C ILE A 71 -7.20 -20.21 13.61
N ARG A 72 -6.91 -18.90 13.72
CA ARG A 72 -5.55 -18.36 13.69
C ARG A 72 -4.86 -18.44 15.04
N ALA A 73 -5.64 -18.54 16.12
CA ALA A 73 -5.10 -18.80 17.45
C ALA A 73 -4.54 -20.23 17.57
N ASN A 74 -5.00 -21.18 16.74
CA ASN A 74 -4.58 -22.57 16.78
C ASN A 74 -3.07 -22.76 16.46
N ASP A 75 -2.38 -23.56 17.27
CA ASP A 75 -0.93 -23.78 17.16
C ASP A 75 -0.50 -24.50 15.89
N LEU A 76 -1.32 -25.43 15.36
CA LEU A 76 -0.99 -26.12 14.11
C LEU A 76 -1.04 -25.16 12.92
N VAL A 77 -2.03 -24.26 12.90
CA VAL A 77 -2.15 -23.22 11.87
C VAL A 77 -0.97 -22.25 11.96
N LYS A 78 -0.57 -21.81 13.17
CA LYS A 78 0.63 -21.00 13.38
C LYS A 78 1.90 -21.71 12.90
N LYS A 79 2.08 -23.00 13.24
CA LYS A 79 3.21 -23.82 12.80
C LYS A 79 3.24 -23.97 11.28
N PHE A 80 2.09 -24.15 10.63
CA PHE A 80 1.99 -24.19 9.17
C PHE A 80 2.51 -22.89 8.54
N PHE A 81 2.02 -21.73 8.99
CA PHE A 81 2.46 -20.44 8.46
C PHE A 81 3.96 -20.20 8.69
N LYS A 82 4.47 -20.51 9.89
CA LYS A 82 5.91 -20.46 10.20
C LYS A 82 6.72 -21.40 9.30
N GLY A 83 6.22 -22.61 9.05
CA GLY A 83 6.82 -23.59 8.16
C GLY A 83 6.90 -23.06 6.73
N SER A 84 5.78 -22.56 6.19
CA SER A 84 5.73 -22.03 4.82
C SER A 84 6.70 -20.86 4.58
N LEU A 85 6.91 -19.99 5.57
CA LEU A 85 7.91 -18.91 5.50
C LEU A 85 9.34 -19.44 5.47
N LYS A 86 9.64 -20.49 6.25
CA LYS A 86 10.98 -21.09 6.29
C LYS A 86 11.31 -21.85 5.02
N THR A 87 10.34 -22.60 4.50
CA THR A 87 10.53 -23.40 3.27
C THR A 87 10.55 -22.53 2.02
N LYS A 88 9.77 -21.45 1.99
CA LYS A 88 9.71 -20.50 0.87
C LYS A 88 9.71 -19.07 1.40
N PRO A 89 10.88 -18.51 1.76
CA PRO A 89 10.97 -17.15 2.24
C PRO A 89 10.48 -16.18 1.18
N ASN A 90 9.80 -15.12 1.60
CA ASN A 90 9.43 -14.02 0.69
C ASN A 90 10.72 -13.32 0.27
N LYS A 91 11.22 -13.64 -0.93
CA LYS A 91 12.31 -12.89 -1.52
C LYS A 91 11.79 -11.50 -1.88
N PRO A 92 12.54 -10.42 -1.58
CA PRO A 92 12.19 -9.11 -2.09
C PRO A 92 12.13 -9.21 -3.62
N ARG A 93 11.15 -8.54 -4.23
CA ARG A 93 10.98 -8.57 -5.68
C ARG A 93 12.20 -7.99 -6.41
N TYR A 94 12.93 -7.10 -5.73
CA TYR A 94 14.10 -6.41 -6.25
C TYR A 94 15.27 -6.65 -5.29
N GLU A 95 16.43 -7.00 -5.86
CA GLU A 95 17.68 -7.19 -5.11
C GLU A 95 18.32 -5.83 -4.77
N SER A 96 18.13 -4.84 -5.64
CA SER A 96 18.54 -3.46 -5.46
C SER A 96 17.43 -2.50 -5.87
N THR A 97 17.48 -1.27 -5.37
CA THR A 97 16.64 -0.17 -5.89
C THR A 97 17.26 0.43 -7.14
N TRP A 98 16.44 1.07 -7.96
CA TRP A 98 16.91 1.80 -9.14
C TRP A 98 17.67 3.08 -8.73
N ASP A 99 18.59 3.52 -9.58
CA ASP A 99 19.35 4.77 -9.39
C ASP A 99 18.47 6.00 -9.68
N VAL A 100 18.30 6.86 -8.68
CA VAL A 100 17.41 8.03 -8.73
C VAL A 100 18.09 9.25 -9.40
N ASP A 101 19.41 9.25 -9.52
CA ASP A 101 20.18 10.39 -10.01
C ASP A 101 19.84 10.83 -11.44
N PRO A 102 19.60 9.94 -12.42
CA PRO A 102 19.16 10.34 -13.76
C PRO A 102 17.85 11.13 -13.74
N VAL A 103 16.92 10.76 -12.86
CA VAL A 103 15.63 11.46 -12.71
C VAL A 103 15.84 12.81 -12.07
N LEU A 104 16.64 12.91 -11.00
CA LEU A 104 16.93 14.19 -10.36
C LEU A 104 17.65 15.15 -11.31
N ARG A 105 18.63 14.68 -12.09
CA ARG A 105 19.29 15.48 -13.12
C ARG A 105 18.29 16.02 -14.14
N LYS A 106 17.38 15.17 -14.64
CA LYS A 106 16.37 15.60 -15.60
C LYS A 106 15.41 16.64 -15.01
N LEU A 107 14.98 16.45 -13.77
CA LEU A 107 14.13 17.41 -13.07
C LEU A 107 14.86 18.74 -12.84
N GLN A 108 16.18 18.71 -12.62
CA GLN A 108 16.99 19.92 -12.45
C GLN A 108 17.09 20.74 -13.75
N GLU A 109 17.15 20.09 -14.91
CA GLU A 109 17.12 20.76 -16.24
C GLU A 109 15.81 21.50 -16.51
N TRP A 110 14.70 21.08 -15.89
CA TRP A 110 13.40 21.73 -16.03
C TRP A 110 13.30 23.00 -15.17
N PHE A 111 14.25 23.91 -15.34
CA PHE A 111 14.30 25.19 -14.68
C PHE A 111 14.80 26.24 -15.69
N PRO A 112 14.25 27.47 -15.73
CA PRO A 112 13.24 28.09 -14.87
C PRO A 112 11.85 27.40 -14.92
N LEU A 113 10.98 27.63 -13.94
CA LEU A 113 9.66 26.99 -13.89
C LEU A 113 8.68 27.63 -14.90
N GLU A 114 8.94 28.89 -15.21
CA GLU A 114 8.19 29.77 -16.09
C GLU A 114 8.22 29.33 -17.56
N SER A 115 9.25 28.59 -17.96
CA SER A 115 9.37 28.04 -19.32
C SER A 115 8.65 26.71 -19.51
N LEU A 116 8.09 26.13 -18.44
CA LEU A 116 7.47 24.81 -18.49
C LEU A 116 5.99 24.90 -18.85
N SER A 117 5.55 23.97 -19.71
CA SER A 117 4.11 23.73 -19.90
C SER A 117 3.47 23.21 -18.61
N LEU A 118 2.17 23.45 -18.41
CA LEU A 118 1.42 22.94 -17.26
C LEU A 118 1.56 21.41 -17.08
N LYS A 119 1.64 20.67 -18.19
CA LYS A 119 1.86 19.21 -18.18
C LYS A 119 3.23 18.85 -17.59
N GLN A 120 4.30 19.50 -18.06
CA GLN A 120 5.65 19.26 -17.54
C GLN A 120 5.77 19.68 -16.07
N LEU A 121 5.15 20.82 -15.70
CA LEU A 121 5.11 21.29 -14.32
C LEU A 121 4.38 20.31 -13.40
N SER A 122 3.25 19.74 -13.84
CA SER A 122 2.51 18.71 -13.11
C SER A 122 3.35 17.44 -12.90
N GLN A 123 4.03 16.97 -13.95
CA GLN A 123 4.93 15.81 -13.87
C GLN A 123 6.10 16.08 -12.92
N LYS A 124 6.71 17.27 -13.01
CA LYS A 124 7.80 17.71 -12.14
C LYS A 124 7.38 17.68 -10.68
N LEU A 125 6.25 18.32 -10.36
CA LEU A 125 5.73 18.40 -9.01
C LEU A 125 5.41 17.01 -8.44
N ALA A 126 4.72 16.16 -9.22
CA ALA A 126 4.37 14.82 -8.78
C ALA A 126 5.60 13.96 -8.48
N LEU A 127 6.63 14.01 -9.34
CA LEU A 127 7.88 13.28 -9.14
C LEU A 127 8.66 13.82 -7.94
N LEU A 128 8.79 15.14 -7.80
CA LEU A 128 9.45 15.76 -6.66
C LEU A 128 8.77 15.44 -5.33
N LEU A 129 7.43 15.47 -5.28
CA LEU A 129 6.68 15.06 -4.10
C LEU A 129 6.90 13.58 -3.77
N ALA A 130 6.84 12.70 -4.76
CA ALA A 130 7.04 11.26 -4.57
C ALA A 130 8.46 10.93 -4.06
N LEU A 131 9.48 11.51 -4.68
CA LEU A 131 10.88 11.27 -4.33
C LEU A 131 11.27 11.93 -3.01
N GLY A 132 10.89 13.20 -2.80
CA GLY A 132 11.33 13.98 -1.66
C GLY A 132 10.56 13.70 -0.37
N THR A 133 9.29 13.28 -0.45
CA THR A 133 8.53 12.91 0.75
C THR A 133 8.60 11.41 1.05
N ALA A 134 8.96 10.57 0.08
CA ALA A 134 8.91 9.11 0.16
C ALA A 134 7.53 8.55 0.59
N HIS A 135 6.44 9.29 0.35
CA HIS A 135 5.09 8.84 0.67
C HIS A 135 4.48 8.01 -0.46
N ARG A 136 3.52 7.14 -0.12
CA ARG A 136 2.77 6.36 -1.11
C ARG A 136 1.88 7.27 -1.95
N LEU A 137 1.65 6.87 -3.20
CA LEU A 137 0.79 7.61 -4.14
C LEU A 137 -0.61 7.89 -3.57
N GLN A 138 -1.20 6.95 -2.81
CA GLN A 138 -2.48 7.17 -2.13
C GLN A 138 -2.46 8.39 -1.21
N THR A 139 -1.34 8.64 -0.52
CA THR A 139 -1.22 9.80 0.39
C THR A 139 -1.10 11.08 -0.42
N LEU A 140 -0.32 11.08 -1.49
CA LEU A 140 -0.18 12.23 -2.39
C LEU A 140 -1.50 12.58 -3.09
N ALA A 141 -2.30 11.59 -3.47
CA ALA A 141 -3.60 11.78 -4.09
C ALA A 141 -4.65 12.39 -3.14
N LEU A 142 -4.41 12.38 -1.82
CA LEU A 142 -5.29 12.98 -0.81
C LEU A 142 -4.87 14.41 -0.44
N ILE A 143 -3.85 14.97 -1.10
CA ILE A 143 -3.46 16.36 -0.91
C ILE A 143 -4.59 17.26 -1.40
N LYS A 144 -5.06 18.14 -0.52
CA LYS A 144 -6.07 19.17 -0.81
C LYS A 144 -5.41 20.54 -0.66
N ILE A 145 -5.68 21.42 -1.62
CA ILE A 145 -5.13 22.78 -1.64
C ILE A 145 -5.49 23.54 -0.36
N SER A 146 -6.72 23.38 0.15
CA SER A 146 -7.19 23.99 1.40
C SER A 146 -6.40 23.58 2.65
N ASN A 147 -5.65 22.48 2.60
CA ASN A 147 -4.85 21.99 3.71
C ASN A 147 -3.35 22.32 3.57
N ILE A 148 -2.98 23.16 2.61
CA ILE A 148 -1.61 23.64 2.39
C ILE A 148 -1.45 24.96 3.15
N THR A 149 -0.50 25.01 4.07
CA THR A 149 -0.15 26.22 4.83
C THR A 149 1.26 26.67 4.50
N SER A 150 1.42 27.96 4.18
CA SER A 150 2.71 28.57 3.88
C SER A 150 3.36 29.15 5.12
N SER A 151 4.68 29.02 5.21
CA SER A 151 5.52 29.63 6.25
C SER A 151 6.82 30.17 5.64
N ASP A 152 7.55 31.01 6.36
CA ASP A 152 8.83 31.56 5.90
C ASP A 152 9.88 30.47 5.63
N LYS A 153 9.75 29.31 6.29
CA LYS A 153 10.67 28.18 6.16
C LYS A 153 10.30 27.24 5.01
N GLY A 154 9.06 27.26 4.54
CA GLY A 154 8.54 26.31 3.55
C GLY A 154 7.03 26.13 3.60
N LEU A 155 6.55 25.03 3.01
CA LEU A 155 5.13 24.66 2.99
C LEU A 155 4.88 23.47 3.91
N GLU A 156 3.72 23.46 4.57
CA GLU A 156 3.21 22.29 5.30
C GLU A 156 1.90 21.82 4.68
N ILE A 157 1.76 20.52 4.46
CA ILE A 157 0.54 19.91 3.90
C ILE A 157 -0.03 18.93 4.92
N ARG A 158 -1.26 19.18 5.37
CA ARG A 158 -1.98 18.29 6.28
C ARG A 158 -2.86 17.33 5.49
N ILE A 159 -2.83 16.04 5.86
CA ILE A 159 -3.67 15.02 5.23
C ILE A 159 -4.60 14.43 6.29
N PRO A 160 -5.75 15.08 6.56
CA PRO A 160 -6.69 14.62 7.58
C PRO A 160 -7.45 13.36 7.15
N ASP A 161 -7.55 13.12 5.84
CA ASP A 161 -8.24 11.98 5.27
C ASP A 161 -7.60 10.66 5.69
N ARG A 162 -8.42 9.60 5.79
CA ARG A 162 -7.97 8.29 6.25
C ARG A 162 -7.17 7.60 5.14
N VAL A 163 -5.87 7.42 5.36
CA VAL A 163 -5.02 6.57 4.52
C VAL A 163 -5.14 5.12 5.01
N LYS A 164 -5.26 4.17 4.08
CA LYS A 164 -5.41 2.73 4.39
C LYS A 164 -4.31 2.17 5.31
N SER A 165 -3.11 2.74 5.26
CA SER A 165 -1.95 2.32 6.06
C SER A 165 -1.92 2.85 7.49
N LEU A 166 -2.83 3.76 7.86
CA LEU A 166 -2.86 4.34 9.20
C LEU A 166 -3.96 3.71 10.06
N GLY A 167 -3.59 3.40 11.31
CA GLY A 167 -4.54 2.98 12.33
C GLY A 167 -5.53 4.10 12.67
N ILE A 168 -6.65 3.73 13.29
CA ILE A 168 -7.71 4.67 13.66
C ILE A 168 -7.20 5.74 14.62
N SER A 169 -6.31 5.37 15.55
CA SER A 169 -5.69 6.26 16.54
C SER A 169 -4.34 6.86 16.09
N SER A 170 -3.88 6.57 14.87
CA SER A 170 -2.58 7.06 14.41
C SER A 170 -2.65 8.53 14.04
N LYS A 171 -1.60 9.29 14.43
CA LYS A 171 -1.43 10.68 14.02
C LYS A 171 -1.44 10.78 12.49
N ARG A 172 -2.18 11.76 11.97
CA ARG A 172 -2.27 12.01 10.53
C ARG A 172 -0.94 12.57 10.01
N PRO A 173 -0.54 12.24 8.77
CA PRO A 173 0.73 12.68 8.25
C PRO A 173 0.68 14.18 7.93
N ILE A 174 1.81 14.83 8.21
CA ILE A 174 2.05 16.23 7.88
C ILE A 174 3.30 16.26 7.01
N LEU A 175 3.16 16.67 5.75
CA LEU A 175 4.29 16.81 4.85
C LEU A 175 4.91 18.18 5.07
N LYS A 176 6.18 18.21 5.48
CA LYS A 176 6.96 19.44 5.63
C LYS A 176 7.89 19.59 4.44
N LEU A 177 7.70 20.65 3.66
CA LEU A 177 8.42 20.93 2.43
C LEU A 177 9.23 22.22 2.63
N PRO A 178 10.49 22.14 3.08
CA PRO A 178 11.32 23.33 3.25
C PRO A 178 11.70 23.96 1.90
N PHE A 179 12.01 25.25 1.90
CA PHE A 179 12.60 25.90 0.73
C PHE A 179 14.04 25.44 0.53
N PHE A 180 14.29 24.73 -0.58
CA PHE A 180 15.61 24.28 -0.93
C PHE A 180 16.35 25.35 -1.75
N LYS A 181 17.21 26.11 -1.08
CA LYS A 181 17.93 27.27 -1.67
C LYS A 181 19.13 26.87 -2.52
N GLU A 182 19.82 25.78 -2.17
CA GLU A 182 21.04 25.32 -2.85
C GLU A 182 20.77 24.89 -4.30
N LYS A 183 19.66 24.17 -4.55
CA LYS A 183 19.24 23.75 -5.89
C LYS A 183 17.77 24.12 -6.12
N PRO A 184 17.48 25.35 -6.59
CA PRO A 184 16.11 25.81 -6.78
C PRO A 184 15.32 24.96 -7.79
N GLY A 185 16.00 24.35 -8.77
CA GLY A 185 15.40 23.43 -9.73
C GLY A 185 14.81 22.15 -9.12
N LEU A 186 15.23 21.76 -7.91
CA LEU A 186 14.72 20.59 -7.18
C LEU A 186 13.85 20.98 -5.98
N CYS A 187 13.56 22.27 -5.81
CA CYS A 187 12.78 22.75 -4.68
C CYS A 187 11.29 22.40 -4.85
N ILE A 188 10.82 21.44 -4.07
CA ILE A 188 9.42 20.99 -4.05
C ILE A 188 8.49 22.14 -3.65
N ALA A 189 8.84 22.88 -2.58
CA ALA A 189 8.02 23.98 -2.07
C ALA A 189 7.86 25.10 -3.10
N LYS A 190 8.95 25.48 -3.80
CA LYS A 190 8.91 26.48 -4.87
C LYS A 190 8.08 26.00 -6.06
N THR A 191 8.27 24.74 -6.46
CA THR A 191 7.51 24.13 -7.57
C THR A 191 6.02 24.06 -7.26
N LEU A 192 5.65 23.66 -6.05
CA LEU A 192 4.26 23.59 -5.60
C LEU A 192 3.61 24.97 -5.56
N ARG A 193 4.32 25.97 -5.03
CA ARG A 193 3.83 27.35 -5.00
C ARG A 193 3.57 27.89 -6.41
N TYR A 194 4.55 27.74 -7.31
CA TYR A 194 4.39 28.19 -8.69
C TYR A 194 3.27 27.43 -9.42
N TYR A 195 3.13 26.13 -9.17
CA TYR A 195 2.01 25.35 -9.73
C TYR A 195 0.65 25.89 -9.32
N LEU A 196 0.48 26.26 -8.04
CA LEU A 196 -0.76 26.87 -7.52
C LEU A 196 -1.01 28.29 -8.04
N GLU A 197 0.02 29.00 -8.51
CA GLU A 197 -0.14 30.33 -9.11
C GLU A 197 -0.60 30.26 -10.58
N VAL A 198 -0.30 29.15 -11.28
CA VAL A 198 -0.61 28.95 -12.70
C VAL A 198 -1.87 28.10 -12.92
N THR A 199 -2.43 27.49 -11.86
CA THR A 199 -3.68 26.70 -11.89
C THR A 199 -4.81 27.40 -11.15
#